data_AF-A0A7J9A0Z3-F1
#
_entry.id   AF-A0A7J9A0Z3-F1
#
_cell.length_a   1.000
_cell.length_b   1.000
_cell.length_c   1.000
_cell.angle_alpha   90.00
_cell.angle_beta   90.00
_cell.angle_gamma   90.00
#
_symmetry.space_group_name_H-M   'P 1'
#
loop_
_entity.id
_entity.type
_entity.pdbx_description
1 polymer ?
#
loop_
_entity_poly.entity_id
_entity_poly.type
_entity_poly.pdbx_seq_one_letter_code
_entity_poly.pdbx_strand_id
1 'polypeptide(L)'
;MKLREIQRRVASEIHVNINMIKCRKDKKMVNDKLARNFVDEFVMLWDYADELRLKNLGSTIKMIVNRVTSKSPPHFKRFYVCFEALKSGWKKGCIPILGLNDCFLKGLFKSEMLSTVGRNGNNQMYLVSW
;
A
#
# COMPACT_ATOMS: atom_id res chain seq x y z
N MET A 1 -13.36 8.18 9.66
CA MET A 1 -14.55 8.54 10.45
C MET A 1 -14.20 9.49 11.59
N LYS A 2 -14.89 10.63 11.69
CA LYS A 2 -14.69 11.63 12.77
C LYS A 2 -15.38 11.16 14.05
N LEU A 3 -14.95 11.61 15.24
CA LEU A 3 -15.53 11.13 16.51
C LEU A 3 -17.02 11.48 16.66
N ARG A 4 -17.43 12.69 16.25
CA ARG A 4 -18.85 13.09 16.25
C ARG A 4 -19.71 12.23 15.32
N GLU A 5 -19.10 11.77 14.23
CA GLU A 5 -19.77 10.89 13.27
C GLU A 5 -20.00 9.50 13.87
N ILE A 6 -19.02 8.97 14.61
CA ILE A 6 -19.16 7.72 15.38
C ILE A 6 -20.31 7.86 16.38
N GLN A 7 -20.28 8.92 17.20
CA GLN A 7 -21.32 9.17 18.20
C GLN A 7 -22.72 9.25 17.57
N ARG A 8 -22.85 9.99 16.45
CA ARG A 8 -24.11 10.13 15.72
C ARG A 8 -24.61 8.77 15.21
N ARG A 9 -23.75 7.95 14.62
CA ARG A 9 -24.13 6.63 14.10
C ARG A 9 -24.55 5.68 15.20
N VAL A 10 -23.86 5.67 16.34
CA VAL A 10 -24.27 4.84 17.49
C VAL A 10 -25.62 5.29 18.03
N ALA A 11 -25.86 6.60 18.11
CA ALA A 11 -27.16 7.12 18.53
C ALA A 11 -28.29 6.77 17.54
N SER A 12 -28.05 6.81 16.23
CA SER A 12 -29.09 6.53 15.22
C SER A 12 -29.30 5.04 14.92
N GLU A 13 -28.24 4.24 14.92
CA GLU A 13 -28.27 2.83 14.51
C GLU A 13 -28.49 1.91 15.73
N ILE A 14 -27.85 2.22 16.86
CA ILE A 14 -27.86 1.39 18.08
C ILE A 14 -28.80 1.98 19.15
N HIS A 15 -29.33 3.19 18.95
CA HIS A 15 -30.25 3.87 19.88
C HIS A 15 -29.66 4.11 21.28
N VAL A 16 -28.32 4.22 21.37
CA VAL A 16 -27.61 4.48 22.62
C VAL A 16 -26.81 5.78 22.50
N ASN A 17 -26.99 6.69 23.47
CA ASN A 17 -26.18 7.90 23.53
C ASN A 17 -24.89 7.63 24.30
N ILE A 18 -23.75 7.72 23.61
CA ILE A 18 -22.43 7.46 24.19
C ILE A 18 -21.63 8.75 24.33
N ASN A 19 -20.85 8.87 25.40
CA ASN A 19 -19.92 9.99 25.59
C ASN A 19 -18.82 9.97 24.52
N MET A 20 -18.38 11.15 24.07
CA MET A 20 -17.24 11.36 23.19
C MET A 20 -15.96 10.65 23.66
N ILE A 21 -15.74 10.57 24.98
CA ILE A 21 -14.60 9.85 25.57
C ILE A 21 -14.65 8.36 25.21
N LYS A 22 -15.83 7.75 25.24
CA LYS A 22 -16.02 6.33 24.89
C LYS A 22 -15.80 6.10 23.40
N CYS A 23 -16.36 6.98 22.54
CA CYS A 23 -16.07 6.98 21.10
C CYS A 23 -14.55 7.03 20.81
N ARG A 24 -13.81 7.87 21.55
CA ARG A 24 -12.35 8.01 21.37
C ARG A 24 -11.61 6.75 21.81
N LYS A 25 -11.96 6.17 22.96
CA LYS A 25 -11.33 4.93 23.47
C LYS A 25 -11.57 3.76 22.52
N ASP A 26 -12.80 3.58 22.06
CA ASP A 26 -13.16 2.46 21.19
C ASP A 26 -12.51 2.61 19.81
N LYS A 27 -12.51 3.82 19.25
CA LYS A 27 -11.77 4.12 18.01
C LYS A 27 -10.28 3.82 18.16
N LYS A 28 -9.67 4.18 19.30
CA LYS A 28 -8.26 3.88 19.58
C LYS A 28 -8.04 2.36 19.61
N MET A 29 -8.87 1.61 20.33
CA MET A 29 -8.76 0.16 20.43
C MET A 29 -8.86 -0.52 19.05
N VAL A 30 -9.79 -0.09 18.20
CA VAL A 30 -9.91 -0.62 16.83
C VAL A 30 -8.66 -0.28 16.01
N ASN A 31 -8.18 0.96 16.07
CA ASN A 31 -6.97 1.37 15.37
C ASN A 31 -5.73 0.59 15.85
N ASP A 32 -5.58 0.38 17.15
CA ASP A 32 -4.45 -0.35 17.75
C ASP A 32 -4.49 -1.83 17.33
N LYS A 33 -5.68 -2.44 17.22
CA LYS A 33 -5.84 -3.80 16.68
C LYS A 33 -5.46 -3.86 15.20
N LEU A 34 -5.97 -2.93 14.38
CA LEU A 34 -5.60 -2.84 12.97
C LEU A 34 -4.09 -2.63 12.79
N ALA A 35 -3.47 -1.80 13.63
CA ALA A 35 -2.04 -1.54 13.60
C ALA A 35 -1.20 -2.82 13.73
N ARG A 36 -1.60 -3.71 14.66
CA ARG A 36 -0.92 -4.99 14.86
C ARG A 36 -0.98 -5.85 13.60
N ASN A 37 -2.17 -5.98 13.00
CA ASN A 37 -2.33 -6.75 11.76
C ASN A 37 -1.43 -6.22 10.64
N PHE A 38 -1.36 -4.90 10.46
CA PHE A 38 -0.48 -4.32 9.44
C PHE A 38 1.01 -4.59 9.71
N VAL A 39 1.45 -4.58 10.97
CA VAL A 39 2.85 -4.91 11.30
C VAL A 39 3.17 -6.33 10.83
N ASP A 40 2.27 -7.28 11.08
CA ASP A 40 2.43 -8.67 10.64
C ASP A 40 2.42 -8.76 9.09
N GLU A 41 1.54 -8.03 8.41
CA GLU A 41 1.50 -7.96 6.94
C GLU A 41 2.80 -7.36 6.34
N PHE A 42 3.36 -6.32 6.96
CA PHE A 42 4.62 -5.72 6.50
C PHE A 42 5.81 -6.68 6.65
N VAL A 43 5.77 -7.59 7.64
CA VAL A 43 6.78 -8.65 7.79
C VAL A 43 6.69 -9.62 6.61
N MET A 44 5.48 -10.02 6.20
CA MET A 44 5.26 -10.93 5.08
C MET A 44 5.69 -10.38 3.72
N LEU A 45 5.89 -9.07 3.57
CA LEU A 45 6.33 -8.47 2.31
C LEU A 45 7.70 -8.98 1.85
N TRP A 46 8.58 -9.43 2.76
CA TRP A 46 9.85 -10.03 2.38
C TRP A 46 9.65 -11.38 1.71
N ASP A 47 8.87 -12.26 2.34
CA ASP A 47 8.52 -13.57 1.77
C ASP A 47 7.83 -13.40 0.41
N TYR A 48 6.92 -12.43 0.31
CA TYR A 48 6.27 -12.09 -0.96
C TYR A 48 7.27 -11.60 -2.02
N ALA A 49 8.19 -10.70 -1.65
CA ALA A 49 9.21 -10.20 -2.58
C ALA A 49 10.11 -11.33 -3.07
N ASP A 50 10.47 -12.27 -2.20
CA ASP A 50 11.27 -13.44 -2.55
C ASP A 50 10.50 -14.40 -3.45
N GLU A 51 9.23 -14.67 -3.17
CA GLU A 51 8.39 -15.49 -4.04
C GLU A 51 8.25 -14.87 -5.44
N LEU A 52 8.05 -13.54 -5.53
CA LEU A 52 8.02 -12.84 -6.80
C LEU A 52 9.33 -12.98 -7.58
N ARG A 53 10.49 -12.88 -6.92
CA ARG A 53 11.81 -13.06 -7.53
C ARG A 53 11.99 -14.49 -8.04
N LEU A 54 11.57 -15.48 -7.26
CA LEU A 54 11.68 -16.90 -7.59
C LEU A 54 10.80 -17.28 -8.77
N LYS A 55 9.55 -16.81 -8.81
CA LYS A 55 8.58 -17.20 -9.84
C LYS A 55 8.67 -16.37 -11.12
N ASN A 56 9.26 -15.18 -11.08
CA ASN A 56 9.31 -14.26 -12.23
C ASN A 56 10.75 -13.88 -12.57
N LEU A 57 11.53 -14.85 -13.03
CA LEU A 57 12.92 -14.64 -13.44
C LEU A 57 13.05 -13.48 -14.44
N GLY A 58 14.09 -12.67 -14.25
CA GLY A 58 14.33 -11.44 -15.03
C GLY A 58 13.59 -10.20 -14.51
N SER A 59 12.58 -10.37 -13.66
CA SER A 59 11.85 -9.24 -13.07
C SER A 59 12.70 -8.48 -12.06
N THR A 60 12.45 -7.17 -11.95
CA THR A 60 13.12 -6.31 -10.98
C THR A 60 12.23 -6.10 -9.77
N ILE A 61 12.55 -6.77 -8.66
CA ILE A 61 11.82 -6.67 -7.38
C ILE A 61 12.76 -6.10 -6.31
N LYS A 62 12.51 -4.88 -5.83
CA LYS A 62 13.36 -4.21 -4.83
C LYS A 62 12.56 -3.84 -3.59
N MET A 63 13.02 -4.33 -2.44
CA MET A 63 12.49 -3.95 -1.13
C MET A 63 13.53 -3.08 -0.42
N ILE A 64 13.12 -1.90 0.03
CA ILE A 64 13.98 -0.97 0.77
C ILE A 64 13.35 -0.73 2.14
N VAL A 65 14.17 -0.88 3.17
CA VAL A 65 13.81 -0.62 4.57
C VAL A 65 14.76 0.42 5.16
N ASN A 66 14.26 1.19 6.12
CA ASN A 66 15.08 2.05 6.96
C ASN A 66 15.30 1.38 8.32
N ARG A 67 16.43 1.66 8.95
CA ARG A 67 16.70 1.31 10.35
C ARG A 67 17.18 2.57 11.06
N VAL A 68 16.68 2.82 12.26
CA VAL A 68 17.11 3.96 13.10
C VAL A 68 18.53 3.70 13.61
N THR A 69 18.78 2.47 14.03
CA THR A 69 20.11 1.94 14.39
C THR A 69 20.29 0.55 13.77
N SER A 70 21.53 0.07 13.66
CA SER A 70 21.81 -1.26 13.09
C SER A 70 21.05 -2.40 13.79
N LYS A 71 20.77 -2.25 15.09
CA LYS A 71 20.03 -3.22 15.92
C LYS A 71 18.50 -3.00 15.91
N SER A 72 18.00 -1.87 15.40
CA SER A 72 16.56 -1.58 15.40
C SER A 72 15.82 -2.45 14.37
N PRO A 73 14.53 -2.79 14.63
CA PRO A 73 13.68 -3.44 13.64
C PRO A 73 13.63 -2.63 12.33
N PRO A 74 13.65 -3.30 11.16
CA PRO A 74 13.52 -2.61 9.89
C PRO A 74 12.13 -2.00 9.76
N HIS A 75 12.07 -0.76 9.29
CA HIS A 75 10.83 -0.06 8.96
C HIS A 75 10.70 -0.01 7.43
N PHE A 76 9.53 -0.37 6.93
CA PHE A 76 9.22 -0.27 5.52
C PHE A 76 9.52 1.14 4.97
N LYS A 77 10.22 1.22 3.84
CA LYS A 77 10.45 2.49 3.13
C LYS A 77 9.80 2.48 1.76
N ARG A 78 10.16 1.51 0.92
CA ARG A 78 9.69 1.40 -0.47
C ARG A 78 9.68 -0.06 -0.92
N PHE A 79 8.72 -0.39 -1.76
CA PHE A 79 8.70 -1.62 -2.53
C PHE A 79 8.54 -1.26 -4.00
N TYR A 80 9.35 -1.86 -4.85
CA TYR A 80 9.30 -1.66 -6.30
C TYR A 80 9.20 -3.01 -7.00
N VAL A 81 8.27 -3.10 -7.94
CA VAL A 81 7.96 -4.27 -8.74
C VAL A 81 7.90 -3.88 -10.21
N CYS A 82 8.75 -4.52 -11.02
CA CYS A 82 8.71 -4.41 -12.47
C CYS A 82 8.92 -5.79 -13.07
N PHE A 83 7.83 -6.40 -13.54
CA PHE A 83 7.91 -7.71 -14.17
C PHE A 83 8.59 -7.63 -15.53
N GLU A 84 9.45 -8.60 -15.84
CA GLU A 84 10.16 -8.61 -17.12
C GLU A 84 9.19 -8.70 -18.30
N ALA A 85 8.09 -9.45 -18.16
CA ALA A 85 7.03 -9.50 -19.16
C ALA A 85 6.42 -8.12 -19.45
N LEU A 86 6.16 -7.30 -18.42
CA LEU A 86 5.60 -5.96 -18.58
C LEU A 86 6.60 -5.00 -19.23
N LYS A 87 7.84 -5.02 -18.75
CA LYS A 87 8.93 -4.22 -19.29
C LYS A 87 9.22 -4.55 -20.75
N SER A 88 9.29 -5.84 -21.08
CA SER A 88 9.51 -6.31 -22.45
C SER A 88 8.31 -6.02 -23.36
N GLY A 89 7.08 -6.20 -22.87
CA GLY A 89 5.86 -5.87 -23.60
C GLY A 89 5.79 -4.38 -23.96
N TRP A 90 6.14 -3.51 -23.01
CA TRP A 90 6.24 -2.07 -23.28
C TRP A 90 7.30 -1.76 -24.34
N LYS A 91 8.53 -2.27 -24.17
CA LYS A 91 9.63 -2.00 -25.12
C LYS A 91 9.36 -2.47 -26.55
N LYS A 92 8.62 -3.56 -26.73
CA LYS A 92 8.40 -4.19 -28.04
C LYS A 92 7.13 -3.72 -28.75
N GLY A 93 6.08 -3.37 -28.01
CA GLY A 93 4.75 -3.16 -28.59
C GLY A 93 4.00 -1.92 -28.11
N CYS A 94 4.58 -1.14 -27.19
CA CYS A 94 3.97 0.11 -26.74
C CYS A 94 4.60 1.32 -27.43
N ILE A 95 3.85 2.41 -27.42
CA ILE A 95 4.34 3.74 -27.80
C ILE A 95 5.41 4.13 -26.76
N PRO A 96 6.57 4.68 -27.18
CA PRO A 96 7.71 4.97 -26.29
C PRO A 96 7.47 6.22 -25.42
N ILE A 97 6.35 6.22 -24.69
CA ILE A 97 5.94 7.23 -23.71
C ILE A 97 5.71 6.51 -22.39
N LEU A 98 6.24 7.08 -21.30
CA LEU A 98 6.00 6.66 -19.93
C LEU A 98 5.52 7.85 -19.11
N GLY A 99 4.39 7.68 -18.44
CA GLY A 99 3.90 8.57 -17.40
C GLY A 99 4.13 7.96 -16.03
N LEU A 100 4.42 8.82 -15.05
CA LEU A 100 4.43 8.45 -13.63
C LEU A 100 3.16 9.02 -12.99
N ASN A 101 2.42 8.19 -12.29
CA ASN A 101 1.24 8.59 -11.54
C ASN A 101 1.41 8.23 -10.06
N ASP A 102 1.02 9.15 -9.18
CA ASP A 102 1.02 8.99 -7.73
C ASP A 102 -0.41 8.84 -7.19
N CYS A 103 -0.54 8.12 -6.09
CA CYS A 103 -1.78 8.07 -5.33
C CYS A 103 -1.50 7.95 -3.84
N PHE A 104 -2.09 8.83 -3.05
CA PHE A 104 -2.02 8.72 -1.59
C PHE A 104 -2.97 7.63 -1.08
N LEU A 105 -2.40 6.65 -0.41
CA LEU A 105 -3.17 5.59 0.22
C LEU A 105 -3.79 6.10 1.52
N LYS A 106 -5.10 5.87 1.66
CA LYS A 106 -5.84 6.15 2.90
C LYS A 106 -5.77 4.92 3.78
N GLY A 107 -5.03 5.02 4.88
CA GLY A 107 -4.92 3.93 5.84
C GLY A 107 -4.45 4.44 7.19
N LEU A 108 -4.19 3.49 8.10
CA LEU A 108 -3.55 3.80 9.37
C LEU A 108 -2.15 4.40 9.13
N PHE A 109 -1.43 3.83 8.15
CA PHE A 109 -0.16 4.33 7.67
C PHE A 109 -0.41 5.22 6.45
N LYS A 110 0.10 6.44 6.49
CA LYS A 110 0.11 7.32 5.32
C LYS A 110 1.22 6.84 4.41
N SER A 111 0.86 6.49 3.18
CA SER A 111 1.81 6.07 2.16
C SER A 111 1.37 6.60 0.80
N GLU A 112 2.28 6.49 -0.15
CA GLU A 112 2.10 6.88 -1.53
C GLU A 112 2.42 5.67 -2.40
N MET A 113 1.55 5.39 -3.35
CA MET A 113 1.78 4.40 -4.39
C MET A 113 2.12 5.12 -5.67
N LEU A 114 3.31 4.86 -6.20
CA LEU A 114 3.74 5.34 -7.50
C LEU A 114 3.51 4.23 -8.52
N SER A 115 3.08 4.59 -9.71
CA SER A 115 2.90 3.65 -10.81
C SER A 115 3.41 4.25 -12.10
N THR A 116 4.15 3.46 -12.86
CA THR A 116 4.64 3.84 -14.19
C THR A 116 3.71 3.23 -15.23
N VAL A 117 3.13 4.07 -16.08
CA VAL A 117 2.13 3.67 -17.07
C VAL A 117 2.56 4.18 -18.45
N GLY A 118 2.58 3.29 -19.44
CA GLY A 118 2.78 3.64 -20.85
C GLY A 118 1.46 3.64 -21.63
N ARG A 119 1.56 3.81 -22.95
CA ARG A 119 0.44 3.57 -23.88
C ARG A 119 0.77 2.46 -24.86
N ASN A 120 -0.14 1.51 -25.02
CA ASN A 120 0.02 0.46 -26.03
C ASN A 120 -0.33 0.96 -27.45
N GLY A 121 -0.10 0.12 -28.47
CA GLY A 121 -0.43 0.44 -29.87
C GLY A 121 -1.92 0.73 -30.15
N ASN A 122 -2.81 0.30 -29.25
CA ASN A 122 -4.25 0.59 -29.31
C ASN A 122 -4.64 1.85 -28.53
N ASN A 123 -3.65 2.67 -28.15
CA ASN A 123 -3.85 3.91 -27.40
C ASN A 123 -4.46 3.73 -25.98
N GLN A 124 -4.37 2.52 -25.41
CA GLN A 124 -4.83 2.20 -24.07
C GLN A 124 -3.67 2.30 -23.06
N MET A 125 -4.01 2.48 -21.78
CA MET A 125 -3.04 2.52 -20.69
C MET A 125 -2.42 1.13 -20.48
N TYR A 126 -1.10 1.11 -20.26
CA TYR A 126 -0.32 -0.12 -20.04
C TYR A 126 0.53 0.02 -18.77
N LEU A 127 0.24 -0.75 -17.73
CA LEU A 127 1.02 -0.71 -16.48
C LEU A 127 2.41 -1.34 -16.70
N VAL A 128 3.47 -0.63 -16.32
CA VAL A 128 4.86 -1.07 -16.49
C VAL A 128 5.48 -1.48 -15.16
N SER A 129 5.31 -0.67 -14.11
CA SER A 129 5.84 -0.95 -12.76
C SER A 129 5.10 -0.17 -11.69
N TRP A 130 5.30 -0.55 -10.43
CA TRP A 130 4.83 0.17 -9.24
C TRP A 130 5.83 0.02 -8.08
#